data_AF-A0A9E0RPH5-F1
#
_entry.id   AF-A0A9E0RPH5-F1
#
_cell.length_a   1.000
_cell.length_b   1.000
_cell.length_c   1.000
_cell.angle_alpha   90.00
_cell.angle_beta   90.00
_cell.angle_gamma   90.00
#
_symmetry.space_group_name_H-M   'P 1'
#
loop_
_entity.id
_entity.type
_entity.pdbx_description
1 polymer ?
#
loop_
_entity_poly.entity_id
_entity_poly.type
_entity_poly.pdbx_seq_one_letter_code
_entity_poly.pdbx_strand_id
1 'polypeptide(L)'
;MITLAILLTGVGSYAMRAFFIFALARYAFPPLLLRALEYVAPTVMAALVISMLTTPEGELAAGLPELLGLICAAFAAKTTGNHILALIAGMGTFWLIGAII
;
A
#
# COMPACT_ATOMS: atom_id res chain seq x y z
N MET A 1 -22.02 -6.41 20.39
CA MET A 1 -22.00 -6.70 18.94
C MET A 1 -20.64 -6.44 18.31
N ILE A 2 -20.00 -5.28 18.55
CA ILE A 2 -18.68 -4.94 17.99
C ILE A 2 -17.58 -5.92 18.44
N THR A 3 -17.61 -6.39 19.70
CA THR A 3 -16.66 -7.38 20.23
C THR A 3 -16.70 -8.71 19.48
N LEU A 4 -17.89 -9.18 19.12
CA LEU A 4 -18.07 -10.38 18.29
C LEU A 4 -17.48 -10.18 16.90
N ALA A 5 -17.70 -9.01 16.28
CA ALA A 5 -17.14 -8.69 14.98
C ALA A 5 -15.59 -8.68 15.00
N ILE A 6 -14.99 -8.03 16.00
CA ILE A 6 -13.53 -8.02 16.17
C ILE A 6 -12.99 -9.44 16.35
N LEU A 7 -13.66 -10.27 17.15
CA LEU A 7 -13.25 -11.66 17.38
C LEU A 7 -13.31 -12.46 16.08
N LEU A 8 -14.40 -12.33 15.32
CA LEU A 8 -14.59 -13.00 14.03
C LEU A 8 -13.55 -12.55 12.99
N THR A 9 -13.28 -11.25 12.88
CA THR A 9 -12.26 -10.73 11.96
C THR A 9 -10.85 -11.20 12.36
N GLY A 10 -10.54 -11.20 13.65
CA GLY A 10 -9.25 -11.68 14.16
C GLY A 10 -9.05 -13.17 13.87
N VAL A 11 -10.04 -14.00 14.21
CA VAL A 11 -10.01 -15.44 13.94
C VAL A 11 -9.97 -15.73 12.44
N GLY A 12 -10.77 -15.03 11.63
CA GLY A 12 -10.79 -15.20 10.18
C GLY A 12 -9.45 -14.83 9.52
N SER A 13 -8.84 -13.71 9.95
CA SER A 13 -7.54 -13.27 9.43
C SER A 13 -6.41 -14.23 9.82
N TYR A 14 -6.43 -14.74 11.06
CA TYR A 14 -5.49 -15.76 11.52
C TYR A 14 -5.69 -17.09 10.77
N ALA A 15 -6.93 -17.53 10.60
CA ALA A 15 -7.27 -18.76 9.89
C ALA A 15 -6.82 -18.73 8.43
N MET A 16 -7.00 -17.61 7.71
CA MET A 16 -6.47 -17.47 6.34
C MET A 16 -4.96 -17.70 6.30
N ARG A 17 -4.19 -17.07 7.19
CA ARG A 17 -2.72 -17.26 7.25
C ARG A 17 -2.36 -18.70 7.59
N ALA A 18 -2.98 -19.26 8.62
CA ALA A 18 -2.72 -20.63 9.06
C ALA A 18 -3.03 -21.65 7.96
N PHE A 19 -4.13 -21.47 7.23
CA PHE A 19 -4.52 -22.35 6.13
C PHE A 19 -3.42 -22.46 5.06
N PHE A 20 -2.89 -21.34 4.58
CA PHE A 20 -1.81 -21.35 3.59
C PHE A 20 -0.52 -21.98 4.12
N ILE A 21 -0.16 -21.71 5.38
CA ILE A 21 1.04 -22.28 5.99
C ILE A 21 0.89 -23.81 6.11
N PHE A 22 -0.22 -24.32 6.66
CA PHE A 22 -0.42 -25.75 6.84
C PHE A 22 -0.63 -26.49 5.52
N ALA A 23 -1.38 -25.93 4.58
CA ALA A 23 -1.62 -26.54 3.28
C ALA A 23 -0.34 -26.66 2.44
N LEU A 24 0.57 -25.68 2.57
CA LEU A 24 1.77 -25.59 1.75
C LEU A 24 3.06 -26.01 2.49
N ALA A 25 2.96 -26.39 3.77
CA ALA A 25 4.08 -26.82 4.61
C ALA A 25 4.87 -28.01 4.06
N ARG A 26 4.25 -28.86 3.24
CA ARG A 26 4.88 -30.06 2.65
C ARG A 26 5.40 -29.84 1.23
N TYR A 27 5.16 -28.69 0.62
CA TYR A 27 5.55 -28.41 -0.76
C TYR A 27 6.73 -27.44 -0.81
N ALA A 28 7.73 -27.76 -1.64
CA ALA A 28 8.80 -26.82 -1.94
C ALA A 28 8.27 -25.73 -2.89
N PHE A 29 8.45 -24.47 -2.51
CA PHE A 29 8.06 -23.35 -3.35
C PHE A 29 8.96 -23.23 -4.58
N PRO A 30 8.39 -23.00 -5.78
CA PRO A 30 9.21 -22.71 -6.95
C PRO A 30 9.94 -21.37 -6.76
N PRO A 31 11.16 -21.20 -7.32
CA PRO A 31 11.99 -20.01 -7.09
C PRO A 31 11.32 -18.71 -7.57
N LEU A 32 10.40 -18.79 -8.53
CA LEU A 32 9.62 -17.65 -9.00
C LEU A 32 8.66 -17.12 -7.91
N LEU A 33 8.05 -18.01 -7.12
CA LEU A 33 7.11 -17.60 -6.07
C LEU A 33 7.84 -16.91 -4.92
N LEU A 34 9.02 -17.40 -4.56
CA LEU A 34 9.86 -16.79 -3.53
C LEU A 34 10.30 -15.38 -3.91
N ARG A 35 10.70 -15.16 -5.17
CA ARG A 35 10.99 -13.82 -5.69
C ARG A 35 9.75 -12.92 -5.65
N ALA A 36 8.58 -13.42 -6.02
CA ALA A 36 7.35 -12.64 -5.95
C ALA A 36 7.00 -12.24 -4.51
N LEU A 37 7.21 -13.15 -3.54
CA LEU A 37 6.98 -12.92 -2.11
C LEU A 37 7.85 -11.78 -1.55
N GLU A 38 9.09 -11.61 -2.01
CA GLU A 38 9.96 -10.48 -1.61
C GLU A 38 9.38 -9.12 -1.99
N TYR A 39 8.61 -9.04 -3.08
CA TYR A 39 7.96 -7.80 -3.55
C TYR A 39 6.56 -7.58 -3.00
N VAL A 40 6.00 -8.50 -2.20
CA VAL A 40 4.65 -8.36 -1.66
C VAL A 40 4.53 -7.10 -0.79
N ALA A 41 5.46 -6.90 0.15
CA ALA A 41 5.41 -5.74 1.04
C ALA A 41 5.42 -4.39 0.30
N PRO A 42 6.37 -4.09 -0.61
CA PRO A 42 6.35 -2.83 -1.35
C PRO A 42 5.16 -2.71 -2.30
N THR A 43 4.70 -3.81 -2.90
CA THR A 43 3.52 -3.81 -3.79
C THR A 43 2.24 -3.49 -3.02
N VAL A 44 2.07 -4.08 -1.83
CA VAL A 44 0.92 -3.80 -0.95
C VAL A 44 0.92 -2.33 -0.53
N MET A 45 2.08 -1.75 -0.20
CA MET A 45 2.17 -0.32 0.11
C MET A 45 1.74 0.55 -1.09
N ALA A 46 2.20 0.23 -2.30
CA ALA A 46 1.78 0.94 -3.50
C ALA A 46 0.28 0.80 -3.75
N ALA A 47 -0.29 -0.39 -3.56
CA ALA A 47 -1.72 -0.63 -3.70
C ALA A 47 -2.55 0.16 -2.67
N LEU A 48 -2.07 0.28 -1.43
CA LEU A 48 -2.73 1.09 -0.41
C LEU A 48 -2.73 2.57 -0.78
N VAL A 49 -1.61 3.09 -1.30
CA VAL A 49 -1.53 4.49 -1.77
C VAL A 49 -2.53 4.74 -2.89
N ILE A 50 -2.62 3.82 -3.87
CA ILE A 50 -3.60 3.93 -4.96
C ILE A 50 -5.03 3.86 -4.40
N SER A 51 -5.30 2.94 -3.48
CA SER A 51 -6.62 2.80 -2.84
C SER A 51 -7.06 4.07 -2.12
N MET A 52 -6.13 4.79 -1.49
CA MET A 52 -6.41 6.09 -0.86
C MET A 52 -6.71 7.21 -1.87
N LEU A 53 -6.29 7.06 -3.13
CA LEU A 53 -6.55 8.01 -4.22
C LEU A 53 -7.82 7.71 -5.01
N THR A 54 -8.43 6.55 -4.78
CA THR A 54 -9.63 6.07 -5.47
C THR A 54 -10.82 5.99 -4.52
N THR A 55 -12.02 6.27 -5.01
CA THR A 55 -13.25 6.00 -4.26
C THR A 55 -13.54 4.50 -4.22
N PRO A 56 -14.38 4.03 -3.27
CA PRO A 56 -14.88 2.66 -3.26
C PRO A 56 -15.57 2.23 -4.58
N GLU A 57 -16.11 3.20 -5.32
CA GLU A 57 -16.77 3.00 -6.62
C GLU A 57 -15.79 2.90 -7.79
N GLY A 58 -14.49 3.10 -7.55
CA GLY A 58 -13.44 3.04 -8.57
C GLY A 58 -13.23 4.35 -9.34
N GLU A 59 -13.80 5.46 -8.86
CA GLU A 59 -13.54 6.78 -9.43
C GLU A 59 -12.26 7.38 -8.82
N LEU A 60 -11.55 8.19 -9.60
CA LEU A 60 -10.42 8.96 -9.08
C LEU A 60 -10.97 10.09 -8.20
N ALA A 61 -10.91 9.88 -6.88
CA ALA A 61 -11.18 10.93 -5.88
C ALA A 61 -10.01 11.91 -5.76
N ALA A 62 -8.83 11.54 -6.26
CA ALA A 62 -7.63 12.35 -6.16
C ALA A 62 -7.81 13.74 -6.79
N GLY A 63 -7.71 14.77 -5.97
CA GLY A 63 -7.60 16.15 -6.42
C GLY A 63 -6.27 16.43 -7.13
N LEU A 64 -6.22 17.54 -7.85
CA LEU A 64 -4.98 18.09 -8.43
C LEU A 64 -3.79 18.16 -7.44
N PRO A 65 -3.98 18.54 -6.16
CA PRO A 65 -2.89 18.55 -5.17
C PRO A 65 -2.30 17.16 -4.87
N GLU A 66 -3.16 16.15 -4.78
CA GLU A 66 -2.78 14.78 -4.38
C GLU A 66 -2.04 14.08 -5.52
N LEU A 67 -2.50 14.29 -6.76
CA LEU A 67 -1.85 13.74 -7.95
C LEU A 67 -0.46 14.34 -8.16
N LEU A 68 -0.32 15.66 -8.00
CA LEU A 68 0.97 16.35 -8.09
C LEU A 68 1.90 15.95 -6.94
N GLY A 69 1.38 15.80 -5.72
CA GLY A 69 2.10 15.26 -4.57
C GLY A 69 2.67 13.87 -4.84
N LEU A 70 1.85 12.97 -5.39
CA LEU A 70 2.25 11.61 -5.76
C LEU A 70 3.37 11.62 -6.82
N ILE A 71 3.22 12.42 -7.88
CA ILE A 71 4.21 12.52 -8.96
C ILE A 71 5.55 13.04 -8.42
N CYS A 72 5.53 14.08 -7.60
CA CYS A 72 6.74 14.64 -6.99
C CYS A 72 7.40 13.66 -6.02
N ALA A 73 6.62 12.95 -5.21
CA ALA A 73 7.13 11.90 -4.34
C ALA A 73 7.80 10.76 -5.14
N ALA A 74 7.14 10.29 -6.21
CA ALA A 74 7.68 9.25 -7.09
C ALA A 74 8.98 9.70 -7.79
N PHE A 75 9.03 10.94 -8.26
CA PHE A 75 10.21 11.51 -8.90
C PHE A 75 11.40 11.66 -7.93
N ALA A 76 11.13 12.15 -6.71
CA ALA A 76 12.13 12.27 -5.66
C ALA A 76 12.64 10.90 -5.18
N ALA A 77 11.74 9.92 -5.02
CA ALA A 77 12.10 8.54 -4.69
C ALA A 77 13.01 7.92 -5.75
N LYS A 78 12.69 8.11 -7.04
CA LYS A 78 13.49 7.60 -8.15
C LYS A 78 14.87 8.25 -8.24
N THR A 79 14.95 9.57 -8.00
CA THR A 79 16.20 10.32 -8.19
C THR A 79 17.19 10.11 -7.04
N THR A 80 16.72 10.11 -5.78
CA THR A 80 17.63 10.09 -4.63
C THR A 80 17.73 8.74 -3.93
N GLY A 81 16.77 7.83 -4.15
CA GLY A 81 16.71 6.56 -3.42
C GLY A 81 16.46 6.72 -1.91
N ASN A 82 16.22 7.95 -1.43
CA ASN A 82 15.99 8.26 -0.03
C ASN A 82 14.51 8.50 0.23
N HIS A 83 13.89 7.62 1.02
CA HIS A 83 12.47 7.70 1.37
C HIS A 83 12.09 9.00 2.11
N ILE A 84 13.01 9.58 2.88
CA ILE A 84 12.75 10.82 3.62
C ILE A 84 12.55 11.99 2.66
N LEU A 85 13.39 12.08 1.62
CA LEU A 85 13.27 13.14 0.63
C LEU A 85 12.03 12.98 -0.24
N ALA A 86 11.65 11.74 -0.57
CA ALA A 86 10.39 11.48 -1.26
C ALA A 86 9.17 11.93 -0.46
N LEU A 87 9.19 11.66 0.86
CA LEU A 87 8.13 12.09 1.77
C LEU A 87 8.06 13.62 1.86
N ILE A 88 9.19 14.29 2.06
CA ILE A 88 9.25 15.76 2.15
C ILE A 88 8.80 16.41 0.83
N ALA A 89 9.22 15.88 -0.32
CA ALA A 89 8.82 16.39 -1.62
C ALA A 89 7.31 16.22 -1.85
N GLY A 90 6.76 15.04 -1.55
CA GLY A 90 5.33 14.76 -1.70
C GLY A 90 4.46 15.59 -0.77
N MET A 91 4.79 15.62 0.53
CA MET A 91 4.04 16.41 1.50
C MET A 91 4.19 17.92 1.27
N GLY A 92 5.39 18.38 0.91
CA GLY A 92 5.65 19.78 0.61
C GLY A 92 4.86 20.28 -0.60
N THR A 93 4.78 19.48 -1.65
CA THR A 93 3.98 19.82 -2.84
C THR A 93 2.49 19.76 -2.56
N PHE A 94 2.02 18.73 -1.84
CA PHE A 94 0.63 18.65 -1.40
C PHE A 94 0.19 19.88 -0.60
N TRP A 95 1.00 20.31 0.39
CA TRP A 95 0.69 21.51 1.19
C TRP A 95 0.78 22.81 0.41
N LEU A 96 1.80 22.97 -0.45
CA LEU A 96 1.94 24.18 -1.26
C LEU A 96 0.75 24.34 -2.21
N ILE A 97 0.34 23.28 -2.88
CA ILE A 97 -0.78 23.33 -3.83
C ILE A 97 -2.10 23.46 -3.08
N GLY A 98 -2.28 22.74 -1.97
CA GLY A 98 -3.46 22.86 -1.12
C GLY A 98 -3.58 24.20 -0.38
N ALA A 99 -2.52 25.00 -0.31
CA ALA A 99 -2.58 26.37 0.20
C ALA A 99 -2.91 27.39 -0.89
N ILE A 100 -2.72 27.04 -2.16
CA ILE A 100 -2.97 27.91 -3.32
C ILE A 100 -4.39 27.75 -3.86
N ILE A 101 -4.96 26.54 -3.76
CA ILE A 101 -6.30 26.14 -4.24
C ILE A 101 -7.24 26.03 -3.04
#